data_AF-A0AAE5I007-F1
#
_entry.id   AF-A0AAE5I007-F1
#
_cell.length_a   1.000
_cell.length_b   1.000
_cell.length_c   1.000
_cell.angle_alpha   90.00
_cell.angle_beta   90.00
_cell.angle_gamma   90.00
#
_symmetry.space_group_name_H-M   'P 1'
#
loop_
_entity.id
_entity.type
_entity.pdbx_description
1 polymer ?
#
loop_
_entity_poly.entity_id
_entity_poly.type
_entity_poly.pdbx_seq_one_letter_code
_entity_poly.pdbx_strand_id
1 'polypeptide(L)'
;MQLYLLLLPVLYLFVSYISIYKMNTIYSSVLRMVMGGLLILIVAMINLTVPPVAWWEFAVIVMLVGNVEITAFKYSKGDQKGVFLLNVMTLLIFVISTILTFVLY
;
A
#
# COMPACT_ATOMS: atom_id res chain seq x y z
N MET A 1 -4.60 -8.05 -16.74
CA MET A 1 -5.02 -7.45 -15.46
C MET A 1 -3.99 -7.61 -14.35
N GLN A 2 -3.38 -8.79 -14.18
CA GLN A 2 -2.38 -9.06 -13.12
C GLN A 2 -1.26 -7.99 -13.04
N LEU A 3 -0.73 -7.54 -14.18
CA LEU A 3 0.33 -6.52 -14.20
C LEU A 3 -0.10 -5.19 -13.55
N TYR A 4 -1.37 -4.77 -13.74
CA TYR A 4 -1.88 -3.53 -13.14
C TYR A 4 -2.05 -3.65 -11.61
N LEU A 5 -2.51 -4.83 -11.14
CA LEU A 5 -2.66 -5.12 -9.72
C LEU A 5 -1.31 -5.14 -8.98
N LEU A 6 -0.22 -5.45 -9.68
CA LEU A 6 1.15 -5.35 -9.16
C LEU A 6 1.73 -3.94 -9.29
N LEU A 7 1.53 -3.29 -10.44
CA LEU A 7 2.12 -1.99 -10.74
C LEU A 7 1.58 -0.89 -9.81
N LEU A 8 0.28 -0.89 -9.52
CA LEU A 8 -0.35 0.15 -8.71
C LEU A 8 0.18 0.20 -7.26
N PRO A 9 0.27 -0.94 -6.53
CA PRO A 9 0.94 -0.97 -5.22
C PRO A 9 2.40 -0.55 -5.28
N VAL A 10 3.16 -0.96 -6.31
CA VAL A 10 4.57 -0.56 -6.47
C VAL A 10 4.69 0.96 -6.61
N LEU A 11 3.86 1.59 -7.44
CA LEU A 11 3.84 3.04 -7.60
C LEU A 11 3.47 3.74 -6.29
N TYR A 12 2.47 3.23 -5.58
CA TYR A 12 2.09 3.76 -4.27
C TYR A 12 3.25 3.68 -3.27
N LEU A 13 3.96 2.54 -3.20
CA LEU A 13 5.12 2.37 -2.32
C LEU A 13 6.26 3.32 -2.68
N PHE A 14 6.51 3.54 -3.98
CA PHE A 14 7.53 4.47 -4.44
C PHE A 14 7.21 5.92 -4.05
N VAL A 15 5.98 6.38 -4.29
CA VAL A 15 5.53 7.72 -3.87
C VAL A 15 5.56 7.85 -2.35
N SER A 16 5.15 6.80 -1.63
CA SER A 16 5.16 6.78 -0.18
C SER A 16 6.57 6.90 0.39
N TYR A 17 7.53 6.19 -0.19
CA TYR A 17 8.95 6.29 0.19
C TYR A 17 9.47 7.74 0.01
N ILE A 18 9.23 8.35 -1.15
CA ILE A 18 9.65 9.73 -1.40
C ILE A 18 8.98 10.68 -0.41
N SER A 19 7.67 10.53 -0.21
CA SER A 19 6.85 11.38 0.67
C SER A 19 7.29 11.30 2.13
N ILE A 20 7.61 10.10 2.65
CA ILE A 20 7.98 9.91 4.06
C ILE A 20 9.43 10.32 4.31
N TYR A 21 10.37 9.85 3.48
CA TYR A 21 11.80 9.92 3.82
C TYR A 21 12.54 11.06 3.14
N LYS A 22 12.12 11.49 1.94
CA LYS A 22 12.87 12.47 1.14
C LYS A 22 12.23 13.85 1.10
N MET A 23 10.89 13.90 1.05
CA MET A 23 10.12 15.13 0.90
C MET A 23 8.96 15.14 1.90
N ASN A 24 9.26 15.19 3.19
CA ASN A 24 8.24 15.22 4.25
C ASN A 24 7.58 16.61 4.35
N THR A 25 6.63 16.88 3.47
CA THR A 25 5.83 18.11 3.42
C THR A 25 4.35 17.77 3.57
N ILE A 26 3.54 18.78 3.85
CA ILE A 26 2.08 18.61 3.90
C ILE A 26 1.55 18.18 2.52
N TYR A 27 2.03 18.79 1.43
CA TYR A 27 1.56 18.47 0.07
C TYR A 27 1.88 17.03 -0.34
N SER A 28 3.08 16.55 -0.09
CA SER A 28 3.47 15.16 -0.40
C SER A 28 2.75 14.14 0.50
N SER A 29 2.38 14.51 1.72
CA SER A 29 1.58 13.66 2.62
C SER A 29 0.14 13.55 2.13
N VAL A 30 -0.48 14.66 1.72
CA VAL A 30 -1.82 14.67 1.11
C VAL A 30 -1.83 13.85 -0.19
N LEU A 31 -0.83 14.04 -1.05
CA LEU A 31 -0.70 13.26 -2.27
C LEU A 31 -0.63 11.75 -1.99
N ARG A 32 0.18 11.33 -1.00
CA ARG A 32 0.29 9.93 -0.58
C ARG A 32 -1.06 9.39 -0.10
N MET A 33 -1.77 10.11 0.76
CA MET A 33 -3.11 9.73 1.23
C MET A 33 -4.12 9.60 0.09
N VAL A 34 -4.14 10.56 -0.84
CA VAL A 34 -5.02 10.51 -2.02
C VAL A 34 -4.67 9.31 -2.89
N MET A 35 -3.39 9.04 -3.15
CA MET A 35 -2.97 7.87 -3.91
C MET A 35 -3.32 6.54 -3.23
N GLY A 36 -3.17 6.45 -1.90
CA GLY A 36 -3.59 5.27 -1.14
C GLY A 36 -5.11 5.05 -1.21
N GLY A 37 -5.90 6.11 -1.08
CA GLY A 37 -7.35 6.06 -1.24
C GLY A 37 -7.78 5.64 -2.66
N LEU A 38 -7.12 6.19 -3.69
CA LEU A 38 -7.36 5.81 -5.09
C LEU A 38 -6.98 4.36 -5.36
N LEU A 39 -5.86 3.87 -4.79
CA LEU A 39 -5.46 2.47 -4.89
C LEU A 39 -6.56 1.55 -4.34
N ILE A 40 -7.04 1.84 -3.12
CA ILE A 40 -8.13 1.06 -2.49
C ILE A 40 -9.38 1.09 -3.36
N LEU A 41 -9.78 2.27 -3.85
CA LEU A 41 -10.98 2.39 -4.70
C LEU A 41 -10.86 1.60 -6.00
N ILE A 42 -9.73 1.69 -6.70
CA ILE A 42 -9.51 0.98 -7.96
C ILE A 42 -9.53 -0.54 -7.72
N VAL A 43 -8.82 -1.02 -6.69
CA VAL A 43 -8.78 -2.45 -6.36
C VAL A 43 -10.17 -2.94 -5.93
N ALA A 44 -10.94 -2.15 -5.17
CA ALA A 44 -12.33 -2.48 -4.82
C ALA A 44 -13.20 -2.63 -6.07
N MET A 45 -13.12 -1.69 -7.01
CA MET A 45 -13.90 -1.73 -8.26
C MET A 45 -13.56 -2.96 -9.11
N ILE A 46 -12.28 -3.34 -9.20
CA ILE A 46 -11.88 -4.57 -9.88
C ILE A 46 -12.48 -5.79 -9.18
N ASN A 47 -12.44 -5.83 -7.85
CA ASN A 47 -12.94 -6.96 -7.04
C ASN A 47 -14.45 -7.18 -7.14
N LEU A 48 -15.25 -6.18 -7.55
CA LEU A 48 -16.69 -6.33 -7.80
C LEU A 48 -17.00 -7.19 -9.04
N THR A 49 -16.03 -7.40 -9.92
CA THR A 49 -16.21 -8.13 -11.20
C THR A 49 -15.65 -9.56 -11.17
N VAL A 50 -15.09 -10.00 -10.04
CA VAL A 50 -14.41 -11.29 -9.88
C VAL A 50 -15.00 -12.10 -8.71
N PRO A 51 -14.72 -13.42 -8.62
CA PRO A 51 -15.27 -14.26 -7.56
C PRO A 51 -14.88 -13.77 -6.15
N PRO A 52 -15.72 -14.00 -5.12
CA PRO A 52 -15.46 -13.53 -3.76
C PRO A 52 -14.13 -13.98 -3.15
N VAL A 53 -13.55 -15.09 -3.62
CA VAL A 53 -12.22 -15.54 -3.17
C VAL A 53 -11.12 -14.53 -3.50
N ALA A 54 -11.28 -13.73 -4.55
CA ALA A 54 -10.32 -12.70 -4.96
C ALA A 54 -10.25 -11.51 -3.99
N TRP A 55 -11.26 -11.35 -3.11
CA TRP A 55 -11.36 -10.25 -2.15
C TRP A 55 -10.27 -10.30 -1.07
N TRP A 56 -9.59 -11.43 -0.91
CA TRP A 56 -8.40 -11.52 -0.07
C TRP A 56 -7.30 -10.56 -0.54
N GLU A 57 -7.15 -10.37 -1.85
CA GLU A 57 -6.18 -9.40 -2.38
C GLU A 57 -6.55 -7.96 -1.98
N PHE A 58 -7.84 -7.62 -2.06
CA PHE A 58 -8.33 -6.31 -1.61
C PHE A 58 -8.02 -6.07 -0.12
N ALA A 59 -8.26 -7.05 0.75
CA ALA A 59 -7.96 -6.94 2.17
C ALA A 59 -6.47 -6.69 2.43
N VAL A 60 -5.58 -7.39 1.71
CA VAL A 60 -4.13 -7.22 1.82
C VAL A 60 -3.68 -5.83 1.34
N ILE A 61 -4.27 -5.30 0.27
CA ILE A 61 -4.00 -3.94 -0.20
C ILE A 61 -4.44 -2.88 0.82
N VAL A 62 -5.60 -3.05 1.47
CA VAL A 62 -6.04 -2.15 2.55
C VAL A 62 -5.04 -2.17 3.72
N MET A 63 -4.55 -3.35 4.09
CA MET A 63 -3.51 -3.49 5.11
C MET A 63 -2.20 -2.82 4.69
N LEU A 64 -1.80 -2.92 3.42
CA LEU A 64 -0.59 -2.27 2.89
C LEU A 64 -0.68 -0.75 3.04
N VAL A 65 -1.77 -0.14 2.58
CA VAL A 65 -1.99 1.31 2.69
C VAL A 65 -2.02 1.74 4.15
N GLY A 66 -2.78 1.04 5.00
CA GLY A 66 -2.84 1.33 6.43
C GLY A 66 -1.45 1.27 7.09
N ASN A 67 -0.66 0.24 6.78
CA ASN A 67 0.69 0.07 7.34
C ASN A 67 1.62 1.21 6.92
N VAL A 68 1.54 1.66 5.66
CA VAL A 68 2.34 2.78 5.14
C VAL A 68 1.94 4.11 5.79
N GLU A 69 0.64 4.39 5.95
CA GLU A 69 0.20 5.61 6.62
C GLU A 69 0.58 5.64 8.11
N ILE A 70 0.52 4.49 8.80
CA ILE A 70 1.03 4.36 10.17
C ILE A 70 2.56 4.57 10.19
N THR A 71 3.29 4.11 9.18
CA THR A 71 4.73 4.34 9.04
C THR A 71 5.03 5.83 8.95
N ALA A 72 4.29 6.56 8.12
CA ALA A 72 4.42 8.00 8.00
C ALA A 72 4.13 8.73 9.33
N PHE A 73 3.07 8.31 10.04
CA PHE A 73 2.74 8.86 11.35
C PHE A 73 3.88 8.60 12.36
N LYS A 74 4.37 7.36 12.47
CA LYS A 74 5.47 7.02 13.37
C LYS A 74 6.77 7.74 13.03
N TYR A 75 7.06 7.89 11.74
CA TYR A 75 8.21 8.66 11.27
C TYR A 75 8.11 10.13 11.70
N SER A 76 6.94 10.74 11.59
CA SER A 76 6.70 12.13 12.06
C SER A 76 6.87 12.29 13.58
N LYS A 77 6.72 11.21 14.35
CA LYS A 77 6.92 11.18 15.81
C LYS A 77 8.35 10.80 16.22
N GLY A 78 9.22 10.47 15.27
CA GLY A 78 10.60 10.05 15.53
C GLY A 78 10.75 8.63 16.11
N ASP A 79 9.70 7.79 16.05
CA ASP A 79 9.75 6.39 16.50
C ASP A 79 10.47 5.50 15.47
N GLN A 80 11.81 5.55 15.47
CA GLN A 80 12.64 4.83 14.49
C GLN A 80 12.50 3.30 14.59
N LYS A 81 12.32 2.76 15.81
CA LYS A 81 12.12 1.31 16.00
C LYS A 81 10.79 0.87 15.39
N GLY A 82 9.73 1.64 15.63
CA GLY A 82 8.43 1.41 15.03
C GLY A 82 8.45 1.51 13.51
N VAL A 83 9.12 2.52 12.96
CA VAL A 83 9.28 2.68 11.50
C VAL A 83 10.00 1.50 10.87
N PHE A 84 11.09 1.03 11.48
CA PHE A 84 11.81 -0.15 10.98
C PHE A 84 10.91 -1.38 10.92
N LEU A 85 10.17 -1.66 12.00
CA LEU A 85 9.25 -2.79 12.05
C LEU A 85 8.16 -2.68 10.96
N LEU A 86 7.57 -1.49 10.81
CA LEU A 86 6.52 -1.28 9.81
C LEU A 86 7.05 -1.38 8.37
N ASN A 87 8.29 -0.96 8.10
CA ASN A 87 8.90 -1.15 6.78
C ASN A 87 9.10 -2.64 6.46
N VAL A 88 9.55 -3.44 7.43
CA VAL A 88 9.66 -4.91 7.28
C VAL A 88 8.29 -5.52 7.03
N MET A 89 7.26 -5.08 7.76
CA MET A 89 5.88 -5.52 7.54
C MET A 89 5.36 -5.11 6.16
N THR A 90 5.64 -3.89 5.68
CA THR A 90 5.26 -3.43 4.34
C THR A 90 5.82 -4.36 3.27
N LEU A 91 7.10 -4.75 3.39
CA LEU A 91 7.75 -5.66 2.45
C LEU A 91 7.08 -7.05 2.49
N LEU A 92 6.78 -7.57 3.68
CA LEU A 92 6.07 -8.84 3.85
C LEU A 92 4.67 -8.79 3.22
N ILE A 93 3.87 -7.75 3.52
CA ILE A 93 2.52 -7.57 2.97
C ILE A 93 2.58 -7.49 1.44
N PHE A 94 3.56 -6.77 0.88
CA PHE A 94 3.74 -6.68 -0.57
C PHE A 94 4.09 -8.03 -1.22
N VAL A 95 4.93 -8.84 -0.58
CA VAL A 95 5.21 -10.21 -1.04
C VAL A 95 3.94 -11.07 -1.03
N ILE A 96 3.13 -11.00 0.04
CA ILE A 96 1.86 -11.71 0.12
C ILE A 96 0.91 -11.27 -1.01
N SER A 97 0.73 -9.96 -1.22
CA SER A 97 -0.10 -9.40 -2.30
C SER A 97 0.37 -9.86 -3.68
N THR A 98 1.69 -9.92 -3.89
CA THR A 98 2.26 -10.44 -5.14
C THR A 98 1.86 -11.90 -5.37
N ILE A 99 2.01 -12.76 -4.35
CA ILE A 99 1.65 -14.18 -4.43
C ILE A 99 0.15 -14.34 -4.70
N LEU A 100 -0.69 -13.65 -3.94
CA LEU A 100 -2.14 -13.71 -4.10
C LEU A 100 -2.59 -13.23 -5.49
N THR A 101 -1.98 -12.17 -6.02
CA THR A 101 -2.24 -11.69 -7.38
C THR A 101 -1.98 -12.77 -8.43
N PHE A 102 -0.93 -13.58 -8.29
CA PHE A 102 -0.63 -14.68 -9.22
C PHE A 102 -1.48 -15.93 -9.02
N VAL A 103 -2.02 -16.15 -7.82
CA VAL A 103 -2.83 -17.33 -7.50
C VAL A 103 -4.32 -17.11 -7.84
N LEU A 104 -4.82 -15.89 -7.68
CA LEU A 104 -6.25 -15.57 -7.76
C LEU A 104 -6.70 -14.98 -9.10
N TYR A 105 -5.78 -14.44 -9.90
CA TYR A 105 -6.03 -13.80 -11.21
C TYR A 105 -5.14 -14.40 -12.28
#